data_AF-A0A5N0UXX0-F1
#
_entry.id   AF-A0A5N0UXX0-F1
#
_cell.length_a   1.000
_cell.length_b   1.000
_cell.length_c   1.000
_cell.angle_alpha   90.00
_cell.angle_beta   90.00
_cell.angle_gamma   90.00
#
_symmetry.space_group_name_H-M   'P 1'
#
loop_
_entity.id
_entity.type
_entity.pdbx_description
1 polymer ?
#
loop_
_entity_poly.entity_id
_entity_poly.type
_entity_poly.pdbx_seq_one_letter_code
_entity_poly.pdbx_strand_id
1 'polypeptide(L)'
;MGTGDDGDVAVLHCLHTQLRLLAAAMTVDASAPEVTAMLAGLADTTAAASAVLAVAEPGTLDVLGRAFAYAKARRHDESATELVAAHGRLSLLLRET
;
A
#
# COMPACT_ATOMS: atom_id res chain seq x y z
N MET A 1 -4.30 28.04 8.54
CA MET A 1 -5.10 26.85 8.90
C MET A 1 -5.37 26.13 7.58
N GLY A 2 -4.51 25.19 7.21
CA GLY A 2 -4.45 24.59 5.87
C GLY A 2 -3.25 23.66 5.79
N THR A 3 -3.25 22.60 6.61
CA THR A 3 -2.10 21.69 6.78
C THR A 3 -2.48 20.24 7.08
N GLY A 4 -3.77 19.89 7.06
CA GLY A 4 -4.24 18.50 7.19
C GLY A 4 -4.36 17.83 5.81
N ASP A 5 -5.10 18.48 4.92
CA ASP A 5 -5.44 17.95 3.59
C ASP A 5 -4.22 17.71 2.70
N ASP A 6 -3.27 18.66 2.64
CA ASP A 6 -2.05 18.51 1.84
C ASP A 6 -1.14 17.37 2.32
N GLY A 7 -1.11 17.13 3.64
CA GLY A 7 -0.34 16.04 4.24
C GLY A 7 -0.98 14.68 3.98
N ASP A 8 -2.31 14.62 4.05
CA ASP A 8 -3.10 13.43 3.80
C ASP A 8 -3.01 13.02 2.32
N VAL A 9 -3.11 13.96 1.39
CA VAL A 9 -2.94 13.69 -0.04
C VAL A 9 -1.49 13.26 -0.35
N ALA A 10 -0.49 13.88 0.28
CA ALA A 10 0.91 13.49 0.10
C ALA A 10 1.18 12.05 0.58
N VAL A 11 0.63 11.64 1.72
CA VAL A 11 0.81 10.26 2.22
C VAL A 11 0.10 9.24 1.32
N LEU A 12 -1.07 9.57 0.76
CA LEU A 12 -1.76 8.71 -0.20
C LEU A 12 -0.97 8.55 -1.52
N HIS A 13 -0.36 9.63 -2.02
CA HIS A 13 0.52 9.54 -3.20
C HIS A 13 1.79 8.72 -2.92
N CYS A 14 2.36 8.85 -1.72
CA CYS A 14 3.49 8.03 -1.28
C CYS A 14 3.11 6.54 -1.27
N LEU A 15 1.98 6.21 -0.62
CA LEU A 15 1.44 4.86 -0.55
C LEU A 15 1.19 4.26 -1.95
N HIS A 16 0.55 5.03 -2.84
CA HIS A 16 0.33 4.62 -4.23
C HIS A 16 1.63 4.32 -4.97
N THR A 17 2.66 5.15 -4.78
CA THR A 17 3.98 4.94 -5.40
C THR A 17 4.66 3.69 -4.87
N GLN A 18 4.66 3.48 -3.54
CA GLN A 18 5.24 2.29 -2.92
C GLN A 18 4.54 1.01 -3.39
N LEU A 19 3.21 1.01 -3.50
CA LEU A 19 2.45 -0.14 -3.99
C LEU A 19 2.85 -0.52 -5.42
N ARG A 20 3.00 0.46 -6.30
CA ARG A 20 3.43 0.24 -7.69
C ARG A 20 4.82 -0.38 -7.76
N LEU A 21 5.76 0.18 -6.99
CA LEU A 21 7.15 -0.28 -6.98
C LEU A 21 7.27 -1.68 -6.38
N LEU A 22 6.59 -1.94 -5.27
CA LEU A 22 6.65 -3.23 -4.59
C LEU A 22 6.00 -4.34 -5.41
N ALA A 23 4.84 -4.10 -6.03
CA ALA A 23 4.20 -5.10 -6.89
C ALA A 23 5.13 -5.53 -8.05
N ALA A 24 5.83 -4.57 -8.66
CA ALA A 24 6.83 -4.85 -9.68
C ALA A 24 8.03 -5.64 -9.11
N ALA A 25 8.57 -5.22 -7.96
CA ALA A 25 9.71 -5.89 -7.33
C ALA A 25 9.39 -7.34 -6.95
N MET A 26 8.21 -7.61 -6.40
CA MET A 26 7.77 -8.97 -6.06
C MET A 26 7.63 -9.89 -7.28
N THR A 27 7.32 -9.34 -8.46
CA THR A 27 7.26 -10.12 -9.71
C THR A 27 8.65 -10.51 -10.20
N VAL A 28 9.67 -9.70 -9.91
CA VAL A 28 11.06 -9.97 -10.34
C VAL A 28 11.73 -10.95 -9.38
N ASP A 29 11.74 -10.64 -8.08
CA ASP A 29 12.28 -11.51 -7.04
C ASP A 29 11.65 -11.17 -5.68
N ALA A 30 10.64 -11.93 -5.29
CA ALA A 30 9.96 -11.75 -4.01
C ALA A 30 10.80 -12.15 -2.78
N SER A 31 11.92 -12.86 -2.97
CA SER A 31 12.78 -13.32 -1.87
C SER A 31 13.93 -12.35 -1.57
N ALA A 32 14.10 -11.31 -2.39
CA ALA A 32 15.14 -10.31 -2.21
C ALA A 32 14.99 -9.58 -0.86
N PRO A 33 16.09 -9.34 -0.12
CA PRO A 33 16.04 -8.62 1.14
C PRO A 33 15.45 -7.20 0.99
N GLU A 34 15.64 -6.58 -0.18
CA GLU A 34 15.04 -5.31 -0.55
C GLU A 34 13.51 -5.35 -0.53
N VAL A 35 12.88 -6.45 -0.99
CA VAL A 35 11.41 -6.62 -0.94
C VAL A 35 10.92 -6.67 0.50
N THR A 36 11.68 -7.28 1.40
CA THR A 36 11.35 -7.28 2.84
C THR A 36 11.41 -5.86 3.43
N ALA A 37 12.44 -5.09 3.07
CA ALA A 37 12.56 -3.70 3.51
C ALA A 37 11.43 -2.80 2.93
N MET A 38 11.09 -3.00 1.66
CA MET A 38 9.98 -2.29 1.02
C MET A 38 8.63 -2.63 1.64
N LEU A 39 8.38 -3.89 2.00
CA LEU A 39 7.17 -4.32 2.74
C LEU A 39 7.07 -3.63 4.10
N ALA A 40 8.19 -3.50 4.83
CA ALA A 40 8.22 -2.80 6.12
C ALA A 40 7.89 -1.30 5.94
N GLY A 41 8.54 -0.62 4.98
CA GLY A 41 8.25 0.79 4.70
C GLY A 41 6.82 1.03 4.21
N LEU A 42 6.26 0.08 3.46
CA LEU A 42 4.85 0.11 3.05
C LEU A 42 3.91 -0.02 4.25
N ALA A 43 4.23 -0.89 5.22
CA ALA A 43 3.45 -1.04 6.45
C ALA A 43 3.46 0.25 7.29
N ASP A 44 4.61 0.92 7.42
CA ASP A 44 4.73 2.19 8.12
C ASP A 44 3.89 3.29 7.45
N THR A 45 3.94 3.36 6.12
CA THR A 45 3.17 4.34 5.34
C THR A 45 1.67 4.04 5.40
N THR A 46 1.28 2.77 5.41
CA THR A 46 -0.11 2.33 5.61
C THR A 46 -0.62 2.75 6.99
N ALA A 47 0.20 2.60 8.04
CA ALA A 47 -0.16 3.05 9.37
C ALA A 47 -0.36 4.58 9.42
N ALA A 48 0.50 5.35 8.76
CA ALA A 48 0.36 6.80 8.64
C ALA A 48 -0.90 7.22 7.87
N ALA A 49 -1.26 6.50 6.80
CA ALA A 49 -2.46 6.77 6.00
C ALA A 49 -3.76 6.18 6.59
N SER A 50 -3.68 5.42 7.70
CA SER A 50 -4.78 4.60 8.18
C SER A 50 -6.05 5.38 8.52
N ALA A 51 -5.93 6.54 9.15
CA ALA A 51 -7.08 7.38 9.50
C ALA A 51 -7.82 7.90 8.25
N VAL A 52 -7.06 8.33 7.23
CA VAL A 52 -7.61 8.84 5.97
C VAL A 52 -8.28 7.72 5.20
N LEU A 53 -7.60 6.59 5.05
CA LEU A 53 -8.14 5.42 4.36
C LEU A 53 -9.38 4.85 5.06
N ALA A 54 -9.42 4.83 6.39
CA ALA A 54 -10.57 4.34 7.13
C ALA A 54 -11.86 5.13 6.82
N VAL A 55 -11.74 6.41 6.47
CA VAL A 55 -12.87 7.27 6.09
C VAL A 55 -13.16 7.18 4.60
N ALA A 56 -12.13 7.30 3.76
CA ALA A 56 -12.28 7.49 2.33
C ALA A 56 -12.37 6.17 1.54
N GLU A 57 -11.58 5.16 1.90
CA GLU A 57 -11.57 3.86 1.22
C GLU A 57 -11.11 2.76 2.21
N PRO A 58 -12.03 2.28 3.08
CA PRO A 58 -11.67 1.30 4.11
C PRO A 58 -11.29 -0.07 3.51
N GLY A 59 -11.78 -0.38 2.31
CA GLY A 59 -11.46 -1.63 1.62
C GLY A 59 -9.97 -1.81 1.31
N THR A 60 -9.22 -0.72 1.17
CA THR A 60 -7.78 -0.70 0.92
C THR A 60 -7.04 -1.16 2.16
N LEU A 61 -7.50 -0.81 3.36
CA LEU A 61 -6.90 -1.30 4.61
C LEU A 61 -7.06 -2.81 4.76
N ASP A 62 -8.24 -3.36 4.43
CA ASP A 62 -8.46 -4.80 4.47
C ASP A 62 -7.56 -5.56 3.51
N VAL A 63 -7.39 -5.03 2.30
CA VAL A 63 -6.55 -5.60 1.25
C VAL A 63 -5.07 -5.54 1.64
N LEU A 64 -4.59 -4.40 2.13
CA LEU A 64 -3.22 -4.25 2.63
C LEU A 64 -2.95 -5.18 3.81
N GLY A 65 -3.92 -5.31 4.73
CA GLY A 65 -3.84 -6.26 5.83
C GLY A 65 -3.66 -7.71 5.37
N ARG A 66 -4.43 -8.14 4.35
CA ARG A 66 -4.26 -9.46 3.73
C ARG A 66 -2.91 -9.60 3.03
N ALA A 67 -2.47 -8.58 2.29
CA ALA A 67 -1.18 -8.58 1.62
C ALA A 67 -0.03 -8.82 2.61
N PHE A 68 0.00 -8.08 3.73
CA PHE A 68 1.02 -8.26 4.77
C PHE A 68 0.94 -9.64 5.44
N ALA A 69 -0.26 -10.15 5.68
CA ALA A 69 -0.44 -11.50 6.22
C ALA A 69 0.12 -12.58 5.26
N TYR A 70 -0.13 -12.44 3.95
CA TYR A 70 0.41 -13.34 2.93
C TYR A 70 1.93 -13.23 2.80
N ALA A 71 2.47 -12.01 2.80
CA ALA A 71 3.92 -11.80 2.78
C ALA A 71 4.60 -12.49 3.98
N LYS A 72 4.05 -12.34 5.19
CA LYS A 72 4.56 -13.01 6.40
C LYS A 72 4.48 -14.54 6.29
N ALA A 73 3.48 -15.06 5.61
CA ALA A 73 3.31 -16.49 5.34
C ALA A 73 4.14 -17.00 4.15
N ARG A 74 4.98 -16.16 3.52
CA ARG A 74 5.73 -16.45 2.27
C ARG A 74 4.84 -16.85 1.09
N ARG A 75 3.60 -16.36 1.09
CA ARG A 75 2.63 -16.50 0.00
C ARG A 75 2.75 -15.29 -0.93
N HIS A 76 3.86 -15.26 -1.67
CA HIS A 76 4.28 -14.07 -2.40
C HIS A 76 3.34 -13.70 -3.55
N ASP A 77 2.76 -14.68 -4.24
CA ASP A 77 1.83 -14.45 -5.35
C ASP A 77 0.50 -13.85 -4.85
N GLU A 78 -0.03 -14.36 -3.75
CA GLU A 78 -1.24 -13.81 -3.14
C GLU A 78 -0.98 -12.43 -2.54
N SER A 79 0.18 -12.22 -1.92
CA SER A 79 0.60 -10.90 -1.47
C SER A 79 0.66 -9.92 -2.63
N ALA A 80 1.34 -10.26 -3.73
CA ALA A 80 1.45 -9.40 -4.91
C ALA A 80 0.07 -9.07 -5.52
N THR A 81 -0.84 -10.07 -5.57
CA THR A 81 -2.21 -9.89 -6.04
C THR A 81 -2.97 -8.85 -5.22
N GLU A 82 -2.90 -8.95 -3.89
CA GLU A 82 -3.56 -7.97 -3.00
C GLU A 82 -2.90 -6.58 -3.10
N LEU A 83 -1.57 -6.49 -3.25
CA LEU A 83 -0.89 -5.20 -3.45
C LEU A 83 -1.33 -4.50 -4.74
N VAL A 84 -1.51 -5.25 -5.84
CA VAL A 84 -2.05 -4.71 -7.10
C VAL A 84 -3.50 -4.25 -6.92
N ALA A 85 -4.31 -4.99 -6.17
CA ALA A 85 -5.69 -4.62 -5.87
C ALA A 85 -5.77 -3.33 -5.01
N ALA A 86 -4.90 -3.18 -4.01
CA ALA A 86 -4.78 -1.97 -3.21
C ALA A 86 -4.34 -0.77 -4.06
N HIS A 87 -3.35 -0.96 -4.94
CA HIS A 87 -2.92 0.08 -5.88
C HIS A 87 -4.09 0.55 -6.77
N GLY A 88 -4.88 -0.38 -7.31
CA GLY A 88 -6.04 -0.06 -8.14
C GLY A 88 -7.09 0.79 -7.41
N ARG A 89 -7.45 0.40 -6.18
CA ARG A 89 -8.40 1.16 -5.34
C ARG A 89 -7.88 2.56 -5.03
N LEU A 90 -6.62 2.65 -4.60
CA LEU A 90 -6.01 3.94 -4.26
C LEU A 90 -5.86 4.85 -5.49
N SER A 91 -5.60 4.29 -6.67
CA SER A 91 -5.54 5.05 -7.92
C SER A 91 -6.89 5.66 -8.29
N LEU A 92 -8.00 4.99 -7.97
CA LEU A 92 -9.34 5.55 -8.17
C LEU A 92 -9.63 6.67 -7.17
N LEU A 93 -9.35 6.44 -5.88
CA LEU A 93 -9.50 7.45 -4.84
C LEU A 93 -8.75 8.75 -5.19
N LEU A 94 -7.48 8.63 -5.59
CA LEU A 94 -6.63 9.77 -5.98
C LEU A 94 -7.07 10.50 -7.25
N ARG A 95 -7.98 9.94 -8.06
CA ARG A 95 -8.57 10.64 -9.21
C ARG A 95 -9.83 11.43 -8.84
N GLU A 96 -10.44 11.09 -7.71
CA GLU A 96 -11.70 11.67 -7.24
C GLU A 96 -11.47 12.79 -6.22
N THR A 97 -10.30 12.83 -5.58
CA THR A 97 -9.75 13.94 -4.78
C THR A 97 -9.15 15.04 -5.65
#